data_AF-A0A7C6XTB0-F1
#
_entry.id   AF-A0A7C6XTB0-F1
#
_cell.length_a   1.000
_cell.length_b   1.000
_cell.length_c   1.000
_cell.angle_alpha   90.00
_cell.angle_beta   90.00
_cell.angle_gamma   90.00
#
_symmetry.space_group_name_H-M   'P 1'
#
loop_
_entity.id
_entity.type
_entity.pdbx_description
1 polymer ?
#
loop_
_entity_poly.entity_id
_entity_poly.type
_entity_poly.pdbx_seq_one_letter_code
_entity_poly.pdbx_strand_id
1 'polypeptide(L)'
;MTIISHLYAFVVGVDTHAKNHVYSVLTKSGEHVDTAAFPTTKAGIKRALTWVGRRTRGDLNTLWVIEGIGTYGAVLADHVADAGYTVAEAASMNARDRHATGKDDRIDARRIAGTVLSMDESRLRFPRHADGPRQGLRILVKARESMTGEKTRTINALTALLRTHDLGMDARRKLSVVKIQTVAKWRLRNESVALTEA
;
A
#
# COMPACT_ATOMS: atom_id res chain seq x y z
N MET A 1 -15.03 -27.76 12.65
CA MET A 1 -14.67 -26.34 12.48
C MET A 1 -13.76 -25.95 13.62
N THR A 2 -12.57 -25.47 13.31
CA THR A 2 -11.54 -25.18 14.31
C THR A 2 -11.29 -23.67 14.29
N ILE A 3 -11.44 -23.03 15.45
CA ILE A 3 -11.21 -21.60 15.60
C ILE A 3 -9.71 -21.32 15.83
N ILE A 4 -9.27 -20.10 15.50
CA ILE A 4 -7.86 -19.70 15.57
C ILE A 4 -7.23 -19.91 16.95
N SER A 5 -7.97 -19.67 18.03
CA SER A 5 -7.50 -19.90 19.40
C SER A 5 -7.17 -21.37 19.72
N HIS A 6 -7.64 -22.32 18.91
CA HIS A 6 -7.26 -23.73 19.04
C HIS A 6 -6.06 -24.11 18.17
N LEU A 7 -5.79 -23.33 17.12
CA LEU A 7 -4.74 -23.61 16.15
C LEU A 7 -3.41 -22.97 16.54
N TYR A 8 -3.42 -21.73 17.02
CA TYR A 8 -2.22 -20.94 17.29
C TYR A 8 -2.05 -20.66 18.78
N ALA A 9 -0.83 -20.77 19.29
CA ALA A 9 -0.50 -20.46 20.69
C ALA A 9 -0.52 -18.95 20.97
N PHE A 10 -0.14 -18.16 19.95
CA PHE A 10 -0.10 -16.71 19.99
C PHE A 10 -0.68 -16.11 18.72
N VAL A 11 -1.21 -14.89 18.85
CA VAL A 11 -1.64 -14.07 17.73
C VAL A 11 -1.01 -12.69 17.84
N VAL A 12 -0.35 -12.25 16.77
CA VAL A 12 0.27 -10.93 16.66
C VAL A 12 -0.55 -10.08 15.73
N GLY A 13 -1.15 -9.01 16.23
CA GLY A 13 -1.82 -8.01 15.41
C GLY A 13 -0.86 -6.87 15.07
N VAL A 14 -0.86 -6.45 13.80
CA VAL A 14 0.01 -5.37 13.32
C VAL A 14 -0.79 -4.31 12.59
N ASP A 15 -0.81 -3.10 13.16
CA ASP A 15 -1.26 -1.89 12.48
C ASP A 15 -0.07 -1.27 11.73
N THR A 16 -0.24 -1.02 10.43
CA THR A 16 0.84 -0.61 9.54
C THR A 16 0.70 0.84 9.07
N HIS A 17 1.64 1.69 9.50
CA HIS A 17 1.78 3.07 9.01
C HIS A 17 3.07 3.27 8.24
N ALA A 18 3.16 4.38 7.50
CA ALA A 18 4.33 4.70 6.69
C ALA A 18 5.63 4.83 7.49
N LYS A 19 5.58 5.35 8.73
CA LYS A 19 6.77 5.61 9.56
C LYS A 19 7.07 4.46 10.54
N ASN A 20 6.04 3.89 11.15
CA ASN A 20 6.17 2.84 12.15
C ASN A 20 5.08 1.78 11.94
N HIS A 21 5.37 0.56 12.37
CA HIS A 21 4.37 -0.48 12.59
C HIS A 21 4.19 -0.67 14.10
N VAL A 22 2.95 -0.89 14.52
CA VAL A 22 2.60 -1.17 15.91
C VAL A 22 2.17 -2.61 16.03
N TYR A 23 2.78 -3.34 16.95
CA TYR A 23 2.63 -4.78 17.13
C TYR A 23 2.02 -5.06 18.48
N SER A 24 0.99 -5.89 18.54
CA SER A 24 0.41 -6.39 19.79
C SER A 24 0.41 -7.90 19.81
N VAL A 25 0.99 -8.49 20.85
CA VAL A 25 1.05 -9.95 21.04
C VAL A 25 -0.04 -10.36 22.02
N LEU A 26 -0.92 -11.27 21.58
CA LEU A 26 -1.92 -11.91 22.41
C LEU A 26 -1.63 -13.41 22.53
N THR A 27 -1.98 -14.00 23.67
CA THR A 27 -2.06 -15.46 23.80
C THR A 27 -3.30 -15.98 23.09
N LYS A 28 -3.40 -17.30 22.93
CA LYS A 28 -4.60 -17.97 22.39
C LYS A 28 -5.90 -17.69 23.17
N SER A 29 -5.82 -17.35 24.46
CA SER A 29 -6.98 -16.96 25.27
C SER A 29 -7.34 -15.47 25.13
N GLY A 30 -6.57 -14.71 24.36
CA GLY A 30 -6.74 -13.27 24.18
C GLY A 30 -6.11 -12.42 25.28
N GLU A 31 -5.33 -13.02 26.17
CA GLU A 31 -4.54 -12.28 27.16
C GLU A 31 -3.48 -11.44 26.44
N HIS A 32 -3.33 -10.19 26.87
CA HIS A 32 -2.35 -9.27 26.30
C HIS A 32 -0.97 -9.48 26.90
N VAL A 33 0.00 -9.82 26.04
CA VAL A 33 1.39 -10.07 26.46
C VAL A 33 2.20 -8.77 26.45
N ASP A 34 2.24 -8.07 25.30
CA ASP A 34 3.00 -6.83 25.15
C ASP A 34 2.57 -6.07 23.87
N THR A 35 2.84 -4.77 23.82
CA THR A 35 2.66 -3.92 22.62
C THR A 35 3.85 -3.00 22.43
N ALA A 36 4.39 -2.95 21.21
CA ALA A 36 5.51 -2.08 20.86
C ALA A 36 5.41 -1.54 19.44
N ALA A 37 6.07 -0.41 19.20
CA ALA A 37 6.17 0.21 17.89
C ALA A 37 7.62 0.14 17.38
N PHE A 38 7.79 -0.13 16.10
CA PHE A 38 9.11 -0.17 15.45
C PHE A 38 9.07 0.61 14.12
N PRO A 39 10.17 1.30 13.75
CA PRO A 39 10.26 1.97 12.45
C PRO A 39 10.14 1.00 11.27
N THR A 40 9.55 1.45 10.17
CA THR A 40 9.40 0.73 8.89
C THR A 40 10.70 0.58 8.09
N THR A 41 11.80 0.35 8.79
CA THR A 41 13.13 0.09 8.21
C THR A 41 13.45 -1.40 8.30
N LYS A 42 14.34 -1.90 7.44
CA LYS A 42 14.80 -3.30 7.51
C LYS A 42 15.33 -3.68 8.90
N ALA A 43 16.10 -2.79 9.53
CA ALA A 43 16.58 -2.99 10.91
C ALA A 43 15.42 -2.97 11.93
N GLY A 44 14.45 -2.07 11.77
CA GLY A 44 13.26 -2.00 12.63
C GLY A 44 12.41 -3.26 12.56
N ILE A 45 12.16 -3.78 11.36
CA ILE A 45 11.43 -5.04 11.13
C ILE A 45 12.18 -6.21 11.79
N LYS A 46 13.50 -6.33 11.61
CA LYS A 46 14.30 -7.38 12.26
C LYS A 46 14.22 -7.30 13.80
N ARG A 47 14.26 -6.09 14.37
CA ARG A 47 14.07 -5.89 15.81
C ARG A 47 12.66 -6.29 16.25
N ALA A 48 11.64 -5.99 15.46
CA ALA A 48 10.27 -6.38 15.75
C ALA A 48 10.10 -7.91 15.78
N LEU A 49 10.65 -8.63 14.79
CA LEU A 49 10.65 -10.11 14.80
C LEU A 49 11.36 -10.68 16.03
N THR A 50 12.55 -10.14 16.35
CA THR A 50 13.30 -10.57 17.56
C THR A 50 12.51 -10.29 18.83
N TRP A 51 11.84 -9.13 18.90
CA TRP A 51 11.01 -8.74 20.03
C TRP A 51 9.81 -9.68 20.18
N VAL A 52 9.06 -9.98 19.11
CA VAL A 52 7.96 -10.95 19.15
C VAL A 52 8.47 -12.33 19.55
N GLY A 53 9.55 -12.82 18.94
CA GLY A 53 10.11 -14.13 19.26
C GLY A 53 10.46 -14.27 20.75
N ARG A 54 10.93 -13.20 21.41
CA ARG A 54 11.15 -13.22 22.87
C ARG A 54 9.85 -13.34 23.67
N ARG A 55 8.75 -12.72 23.22
CA ARG A 55 7.43 -12.78 23.89
C ARG A 55 6.72 -14.11 23.67
N THR A 56 6.96 -14.75 22.53
CA THR A 56 6.36 -16.05 22.18
C THR A 56 7.28 -17.23 22.46
N ARG A 57 8.47 -17.00 23.07
CA ARG A 57 9.52 -18.01 23.30
C ARG A 57 9.96 -18.73 22.00
N GLY A 58 9.86 -18.04 20.87
CA GLY A 58 10.19 -18.60 19.56
C GLY A 58 9.16 -19.58 19.01
N ASP A 59 7.96 -19.65 19.58
CA ASP A 59 6.91 -20.55 19.11
C ASP A 59 6.47 -20.19 17.68
N LEU A 60 6.80 -21.05 16.71
CA LEU A 60 6.41 -20.89 15.31
C LEU A 60 4.90 -21.08 15.09
N ASN A 61 4.18 -21.66 16.06
CA ASN A 61 2.73 -21.70 16.08
C ASN A 61 2.11 -20.35 16.51
N THR A 62 2.67 -19.27 15.96
CA THR A 62 2.25 -17.89 16.16
C THR A 62 1.67 -17.36 14.86
N LEU A 63 0.41 -16.94 14.86
CA LEU A 63 -0.24 -16.31 13.72
C LEU A 63 0.04 -14.81 13.71
N TRP A 64 0.48 -14.28 12.58
CA TRP A 64 0.63 -12.85 12.35
C TRP A 64 -0.53 -12.30 11.51
N VAL A 65 -1.27 -11.37 12.07
CA VAL A 65 -2.39 -10.68 11.41
C VAL A 65 -1.97 -9.25 11.11
N ILE A 66 -1.68 -8.98 9.84
CA ILE A 66 -1.07 -7.71 9.41
C ILE A 66 -2.11 -6.91 8.62
N GLU A 67 -2.31 -5.65 8.99
CA GLU A 67 -3.10 -4.72 8.18
C GLU A 67 -2.33 -4.33 6.91
N GLY A 68 -3.03 -4.30 5.77
CA GLY A 68 -2.48 -3.73 4.55
C GLY A 68 -1.31 -4.52 3.97
N ILE A 69 -1.38 -5.85 3.92
CA ILE A 69 -0.35 -6.71 3.30
C ILE A 69 -0.16 -6.37 1.80
N GLY A 70 -1.17 -5.80 1.15
CA GLY A 70 -1.03 -5.28 -0.22
C GLY A 70 -0.30 -3.93 -0.33
N THR A 71 -0.08 -3.21 0.77
CA THR A 71 0.43 -1.83 0.82
C THR A 71 1.56 -1.69 1.86
N TYR A 72 1.34 -1.01 2.99
CA TYR A 72 2.36 -0.73 4.01
C TYR A 72 2.88 -1.99 4.70
N GLY A 73 2.04 -3.03 4.83
CA GLY A 73 2.40 -4.30 5.45
C GLY A 73 3.11 -5.30 4.53
N ALA A 74 3.29 -4.99 3.23
CA ALA A 74 3.83 -5.93 2.25
C ALA A 74 5.22 -6.46 2.64
N VAL A 75 6.16 -5.53 2.90
CA VAL A 75 7.55 -5.90 3.25
C VAL A 75 7.61 -6.67 4.57
N LEU A 76 6.76 -6.31 5.53
CA LEU A 76 6.68 -7.01 6.81
C LEU A 76 6.14 -8.44 6.63
N ALA A 77 5.07 -8.61 5.85
CA ALA A 77 4.49 -9.92 5.58
C ALA A 77 5.52 -10.88 4.97
N ASP A 78 6.32 -10.40 4.00
CA ASP A 78 7.40 -11.20 3.40
C ASP A 78 8.44 -11.61 4.45
N HIS A 79 8.93 -10.67 5.28
CA HIS A 79 9.93 -10.99 6.32
C HIS A 79 9.41 -11.95 7.38
N VAL A 80 8.12 -11.88 7.71
CA VAL A 80 7.49 -12.78 8.69
C VAL A 80 7.30 -14.18 8.11
N ALA A 81 6.90 -14.27 6.85
CA ALA A 81 6.80 -15.55 6.13
C ALA A 81 8.19 -16.20 5.95
N ASP A 82 9.21 -15.43 5.57
CA ASP A 82 10.61 -15.88 5.46
C ASP A 82 11.16 -16.42 6.80
N ALA A 83 10.66 -15.91 7.93
CA ALA A 83 11.01 -16.38 9.27
C ALA A 83 10.23 -17.65 9.69
N GLY A 84 9.39 -18.20 8.83
CA GLY A 84 8.64 -19.44 9.05
C GLY A 84 7.31 -19.28 9.79
N TYR A 85 6.82 -18.05 9.97
CA TYR A 85 5.53 -17.80 10.61
C TYR A 85 4.37 -17.79 9.62
N THR A 86 3.18 -18.17 10.09
CA THR A 86 1.95 -18.01 9.31
C THR A 86 1.49 -16.55 9.32
N VAL A 87 1.16 -16.02 8.14
CA VAL A 87 0.69 -14.65 7.95
C VAL A 87 -0.74 -14.65 7.42
N ALA A 88 -1.59 -13.76 7.94
CA ALA A 88 -2.93 -13.47 7.44
C ALA A 88 -3.19 -11.96 7.38
N GLU A 89 -4.04 -11.52 6.47
CA GLU A 89 -4.44 -10.12 6.35
C GLU A 89 -5.56 -9.77 7.33
N ALA A 90 -5.39 -8.69 8.09
CA ALA A 90 -6.42 -8.14 8.96
C ALA A 90 -7.67 -7.73 8.15
N ALA A 91 -8.87 -8.12 8.57
CA ALA A 91 -10.12 -7.65 7.94
C ALA A 91 -10.15 -6.12 7.87
N SER A 92 -10.48 -5.57 6.70
CA SER A 92 -10.63 -4.11 6.54
C SER A 92 -11.65 -3.62 7.56
N MET A 93 -11.19 -2.92 8.59
CA MET A 93 -12.09 -2.25 9.54
C MET A 93 -12.83 -1.14 8.80
N ASN A 94 -14.13 -1.01 9.08
CA ASN A 94 -15.01 -0.10 8.36
C ASN A 94 -14.48 1.33 8.40
N ALA A 95 -14.58 2.07 7.29
CA ALA A 95 -14.12 3.45 7.20
C ALA A 95 -14.77 4.39 8.24
N ARG A 96 -15.94 4.01 8.77
CA ARG A 96 -16.65 4.73 9.84
C ARG A 96 -15.93 4.70 11.19
N ASP A 97 -15.14 3.67 11.47
CA ASP A 97 -14.37 3.56 12.73
C ASP A 97 -13.11 4.46 12.72
N ARG A 98 -12.76 5.04 11.56
CA ARG A 98 -11.57 5.92 11.39
C ARG A 98 -11.80 7.39 11.78
N HIS A 99 -13.04 7.81 12.04
CA HIS A 99 -13.41 9.22 12.23
C HIS A 99 -13.56 9.66 13.70
N ALA A 100 -13.04 8.89 14.66
CA ALA A 100 -13.01 9.30 16.06
C ALA A 100 -11.64 9.91 16.41
N THR A 101 -11.64 11.19 16.75
CA THR A 101 -10.54 11.88 17.43
C THR A 101 -10.17 11.12 18.70
N GLY A 102 -8.97 10.52 18.72
CA GLY A 102 -8.52 9.62 19.79
C GLY A 102 -7.88 8.31 19.31
N LYS A 103 -7.47 8.22 18.03
CA LYS A 103 -6.81 7.03 17.45
C LYS A 103 -5.55 6.66 18.24
N ASP A 104 -5.59 5.55 18.95
CA ASP A 104 -4.42 4.93 19.58
C ASP A 104 -4.03 3.69 18.77
N ASP A 105 -2.97 3.82 17.97
CA ASP A 105 -2.45 2.74 17.13
C ASP A 105 -2.10 1.47 17.96
N ARG A 106 -1.85 1.59 19.27
CA ARG A 106 -1.65 0.43 20.17
C ARG A 106 -2.94 -0.35 20.39
N ILE A 107 -4.06 0.35 20.53
CA ILE A 107 -5.39 -0.26 20.66
C ILE A 107 -5.78 -0.94 19.34
N ASP A 108 -5.48 -0.30 18.21
CA ASP A 108 -5.78 -0.86 16.89
C ASP A 108 -5.01 -2.16 16.64
N ALA A 109 -3.70 -2.21 16.93
CA ALA A 109 -2.91 -3.44 16.83
C ALA A 109 -3.46 -4.58 17.72
N ARG A 110 -3.89 -4.26 18.94
CA ARG A 110 -4.52 -5.23 19.85
C ARG A 110 -5.87 -5.71 19.32
N ARG A 111 -6.70 -4.80 18.80
CA ARG A 111 -7.99 -5.12 18.21
C ARG A 111 -7.81 -6.05 17.00
N ILE A 112 -6.85 -5.77 16.12
CA ILE A 112 -6.51 -6.62 14.98
C ILE A 112 -6.24 -8.05 15.45
N ALA A 113 -5.36 -8.24 16.45
CA ALA A 113 -5.06 -9.56 17.01
C ALA A 113 -6.31 -10.25 17.59
N GLY A 114 -7.12 -9.51 18.35
CA GLY A 114 -8.30 -10.06 19.02
C GLY A 114 -9.40 -10.50 18.06
N THR A 115 -9.58 -9.80 16.93
CA THR A 115 -10.69 -10.06 16.00
C THR A 115 -10.64 -11.45 15.36
N VAL A 116 -9.46 -12.06 15.26
CA VAL A 116 -9.30 -13.38 14.63
C VAL A 116 -9.41 -14.54 15.60
N LEU A 117 -9.29 -14.33 16.93
CA LEU A 117 -9.19 -15.43 17.91
C LEU A 117 -10.40 -16.38 17.86
N SER A 118 -11.61 -15.83 17.73
CA SER A 118 -12.86 -16.58 17.63
C SER A 118 -13.27 -16.90 16.18
N MET A 119 -12.41 -16.58 15.21
CA MET A 119 -12.69 -16.80 13.79
C MET A 119 -12.40 -18.25 13.42
N ASP A 120 -13.20 -18.82 12.50
CA ASP A 120 -12.86 -20.09 11.86
C ASP A 120 -11.70 -19.88 10.86
N GLU A 121 -10.78 -20.84 10.80
CA GLU A 121 -9.61 -20.77 9.92
C GLU A 121 -9.93 -20.48 8.45
N SER A 122 -11.04 -21.03 7.93
CA SER A 122 -11.46 -20.82 6.54
C SER A 122 -11.78 -19.36 6.20
N ARG A 123 -12.00 -18.51 7.22
CA ARG A 123 -12.27 -17.08 7.06
C ARG A 123 -10.99 -16.23 7.11
N LEU A 124 -9.84 -16.81 7.47
CA LEU A 124 -8.57 -16.09 7.39
C LEU A 124 -8.23 -15.78 5.93
N ARG A 125 -7.71 -14.58 5.72
CA ARG A 125 -7.24 -14.15 4.40
C ARG A 125 -5.73 -14.33 4.33
N PHE A 126 -5.29 -15.50 3.88
CA PHE A 126 -3.87 -15.74 3.65
C PHE A 126 -3.37 -14.90 2.47
N PRO A 127 -2.22 -14.24 2.60
CA PRO A 127 -1.61 -13.56 1.48
C PRO A 127 -1.31 -14.57 0.38
N ARG A 128 -1.70 -14.22 -0.85
CA ARG A 128 -1.22 -14.96 -2.02
C ARG A 128 0.28 -14.72 -2.08
N HIS A 129 1.09 -15.78 -2.12
CA HIS A 129 2.55 -15.69 -2.08
C HIS A 129 3.03 -14.55 -3.00
N ALA A 130 3.83 -13.65 -2.44
CA ALA A 130 4.44 -12.54 -3.15
C ALA A 130 5.61 -13.01 -4.03
N ASP A 131 5.98 -14.29 -3.95
CA ASP A 131 7.06 -14.87 -4.71
C ASP A 131 6.83 -14.79 -6.22
N GLY A 132 7.78 -14.12 -6.88
CA GLY A 132 7.95 -14.20 -8.32
C GLY A 132 7.28 -13.09 -9.16
N PRO A 133 6.96 -13.37 -10.44
CA PRO A 133 6.59 -12.38 -11.44
C PRO A 133 5.42 -11.45 -11.08
N ARG A 134 4.56 -11.82 -10.12
CA ARG A 134 3.39 -11.02 -9.72
C ARG A 134 3.75 -9.66 -9.16
N GLN A 135 4.76 -9.58 -8.28
CA GLN A 135 5.14 -8.30 -7.69
C GLN A 135 5.78 -7.37 -8.74
N GLY A 136 6.63 -7.95 -9.62
CA GLY A 136 7.14 -7.24 -10.79
C GLY A 136 6.03 -6.74 -11.70
N LEU A 137 5.05 -7.59 -12.02
CA LEU A 137 3.88 -7.20 -12.83
C LEU A 137 3.04 -6.11 -12.16
N ARG A 138 2.81 -6.16 -10.85
CA ARG A 138 2.10 -5.09 -10.12
C ARG A 138 2.81 -3.76 -10.26
N ILE A 139 4.14 -3.73 -10.10
CA ILE A 139 4.94 -2.51 -10.27
C ILE A 139 4.83 -2.00 -11.71
N LEU A 140 5.00 -2.88 -12.71
CA LEU A 140 4.91 -2.52 -14.13
C LEU A 140 3.53 -2.01 -14.53
N VAL A 141 2.46 -2.65 -14.05
CA VAL A 141 1.07 -2.22 -14.30
C VAL A 141 0.84 -0.84 -13.68
N LYS A 142 1.26 -0.63 -12.43
CA LYS A 142 1.13 0.68 -11.77
C LYS A 142 1.93 1.78 -12.47
N ALA A 143 3.14 1.48 -12.92
CA ALA A 143 3.94 2.40 -13.73
C ALA A 143 3.26 2.73 -15.06
N ARG A 144 2.71 1.73 -15.76
CA ARG A 144 1.96 1.92 -17.01
C ARG A 144 0.72 2.79 -16.82
N GLU A 145 -0.07 2.53 -15.77
CA GLU A 145 -1.26 3.32 -15.43
C GLU A 145 -0.88 4.79 -15.18
N SER A 146 0.16 5.03 -14.37
CA SER A 146 0.67 6.37 -14.09
C SER A 146 1.14 7.09 -15.36
N MET A 147 1.98 6.46 -16.18
CA MET A 147 2.43 7.03 -17.46
C MET A 147 1.27 7.30 -18.42
N THR A 148 0.24 6.45 -18.43
CA THR A 148 -0.96 6.65 -19.25
C THR A 148 -1.77 7.85 -18.77
N GLY A 149 -1.90 8.03 -17.45
CA GLY A 149 -2.54 9.19 -16.84
C GLY A 149 -1.80 10.49 -17.19
N GLU A 150 -0.49 10.54 -16.98
CA GLU A 150 0.33 11.72 -17.28
C GLU A 150 0.36 12.05 -18.78
N LYS A 151 0.44 11.04 -19.65
CA LYS A 151 0.31 11.22 -21.10
C LYS A 151 -1.04 11.85 -21.45
N THR A 152 -2.12 11.36 -20.87
CA THR A 152 -3.48 11.88 -21.12
C THR A 152 -3.61 13.31 -20.63
N ARG A 153 -3.13 13.60 -19.42
CA ARG A 153 -3.11 14.95 -18.83
C ARG A 153 -2.35 15.93 -19.72
N THR A 154 -1.15 15.56 -20.16
CA THR A 154 -0.29 16.40 -21.01
C THR A 154 -0.91 16.67 -22.37
N ILE A 155 -1.50 15.64 -23.02
CA ILE A 155 -2.19 15.81 -24.31
C ILE A 155 -3.42 16.72 -24.16
N ASN A 156 -4.19 16.58 -23.09
CA ASN A 156 -5.35 17.43 -22.83
C ASN A 156 -4.93 18.89 -22.61
N ALA A 157 -3.86 19.13 -21.85
CA ALA A 157 -3.30 20.46 -21.65
C ALA A 157 -2.86 21.10 -22.98
N LEU A 158 -2.12 20.36 -23.81
CA LEU A 158 -1.72 20.84 -25.14
C LEU A 158 -2.94 21.13 -26.03
N THR A 159 -3.93 20.24 -26.02
CA THR A 159 -5.16 20.42 -26.82
C THR A 159 -5.92 21.67 -26.38
N ALA A 160 -5.98 21.96 -25.08
CA ALA A 160 -6.59 23.17 -24.55
C ALA A 160 -5.86 24.44 -25.04
N LEU A 161 -4.52 24.46 -25.00
CA LEU A 161 -3.73 25.59 -25.48
C LEU A 161 -3.93 25.85 -26.99
N LEU A 162 -3.97 24.79 -27.80
CA LEU A 162 -4.21 24.91 -29.25
C LEU A 162 -5.64 25.33 -29.61
N ARG A 163 -6.59 25.21 -28.67
CA ARG A 163 -7.97 25.69 -28.88
C ARG A 163 -8.13 27.16 -28.52
N THR A 164 -7.27 27.68 -27.64
CA THR A 164 -7.31 29.09 -27.23
C THR A 164 -6.42 29.98 -28.08
N HIS A 165 -5.54 29.41 -28.90
CA HIS A 165 -4.63 30.15 -29.79
C HIS A 165 -4.73 29.62 -31.23
N ASP A 166 -5.01 30.49 -32.19
CA ASP A 166 -4.99 30.12 -33.61
C ASP A 166 -3.56 30.03 -34.12
N LEU A 167 -3.06 28.79 -34.22
CA LEU A 167 -1.72 28.47 -34.73
C LEU A 167 -1.80 27.64 -36.01
N GLY A 168 -2.89 27.79 -36.78
CA GLY A 168 -3.08 27.07 -38.05
C GLY A 168 -3.29 25.56 -37.90
N MET A 169 -3.69 25.09 -36.72
CA MET A 169 -3.94 23.68 -36.43
C MET A 169 -5.36 23.40 -35.94
N ASP A 170 -6.06 22.48 -36.62
CA ASP A 170 -7.38 22.02 -36.16
C ASP A 170 -7.24 21.13 -34.91
N ALA A 171 -7.63 21.66 -33.74
CA ALA A 171 -7.68 20.98 -32.44
C ALA A 171 -9.10 20.59 -31.99
N ARG A 172 -10.10 20.57 -32.89
CA ARG A 172 -11.48 20.16 -32.54
C ARG A 172 -11.58 18.66 -32.25
N ARG A 173 -10.67 17.86 -32.81
CA ARG A 173 -10.54 16.41 -32.57
C ARG A 173 -9.28 16.10 -31.76
N LYS A 174 -9.17 14.85 -31.27
CA LYS A 174 -7.97 14.35 -30.59
C LYS A 174 -6.72 14.59 -31.45
N LEU A 175 -5.66 15.13 -30.84
CA LEU A 175 -4.40 15.37 -31.52
C LEU A 175 -3.74 14.05 -31.95
N SER A 176 -3.31 13.97 -33.21
CA SER A 176 -2.51 12.86 -33.71
C SER A 176 -1.05 13.01 -33.28
N VAL A 177 -0.29 11.90 -33.30
CA VAL A 177 1.15 11.93 -33.01
C VAL A 177 1.89 12.90 -33.94
N VAL A 178 1.50 12.96 -35.22
CA VAL A 178 2.08 13.88 -36.21
C VAL A 178 1.89 15.34 -35.78
N LYS A 179 0.66 15.73 -35.38
CA LYS A 179 0.38 17.10 -34.90
C LYS A 179 1.19 17.44 -33.65
N ILE A 180 1.28 16.51 -32.70
CA ILE A 180 2.09 16.69 -31.48
C ILE A 180 3.56 16.89 -31.83
N GLN A 181 4.11 16.10 -32.77
CA GLN A 181 5.49 16.26 -33.23
C GLN A 181 5.73 17.58 -33.95
N THR A 182 4.76 18.09 -34.71
CA THR A 182 4.83 19.41 -35.33
C THR A 182 4.93 20.51 -34.27
N VAL A 183 4.05 20.50 -33.26
CA VAL A 183 4.11 21.45 -32.13
C VAL A 183 5.46 21.38 -31.42
N ALA A 184 5.95 20.16 -31.15
CA ALA A 184 7.20 19.97 -30.42
C ALA A 184 8.44 20.54 -31.15
N LYS A 185 8.34 20.77 -32.46
CA LYS A 185 9.40 21.40 -33.27
C LYS A 185 9.34 22.93 -33.25
N TRP A 186 8.25 23.53 -32.77
CA TRP A 186 8.15 24.97 -32.67
C TRP A 186 9.24 25.52 -31.76
N ARG A 187 9.93 26.54 -32.24
CA ARG A 187 10.99 27.25 -31.52
C ARG A 187 10.48 28.63 -31.18
N LEU A 188 10.98 29.17 -30.08
CA LEU A 188 10.81 30.59 -29.76
C LEU A 188 11.35 31.39 -30.95
N ARG A 189 10.49 32.24 -31.52
CA ARG A 189 10.92 33.27 -32.47
C ARG A 189 10.94 34.59 -31.72
N ASN A 190 12.05 35.30 -31.81
CA ASN A 190 12.12 36.68 -31.36
C ASN A 190 11.56 37.55 -32.48
N GLU A 191 10.25 37.76 -32.49
CA GLU A 191 9.58 38.72 -33.35
C GLU A 191 9.10 39.88 -32.47
N SER A 192 9.32 41.13 -32.90
CA SER A 192 8.80 42.29 -32.18
C SER A 192 7.27 42.28 -32.28
N VAL A 193 6.58 42.38 -31.13
CA VAL A 193 5.11 42.35 -31.01
C VAL A 193 4.38 43.35 -31.93
N ALA A 194 5.09 44.34 -32.47
CA ALA A 194 4.56 45.42 -33.29
C ALA A 194 4.16 45.10 -34.75
N LEU A 195 4.26 43.85 -35.24
CA LEU A 195 4.00 43.53 -36.66
C LEU A 195 2.77 42.64 -36.94
N THR A 196 1.86 42.47 -35.98
CA THR A 196 0.69 41.58 -36.14
C THR A 196 -0.66 42.31 -36.15
N GLU A 197 -0.72 43.51 -36.73
CA GLU A 197 -1.97 44.17 -37.12
C GLU A 197 -1.86 44.61 -38.59
N ALA A 198 -2.25 43.72 -39.50
CA ALA A 198 -2.68 44.03 -40.86
C ALA A 198 -3.55 42.88 -41.39
#